data_AF-A0A966XCM2-F1
#
_entry.id   AF-A0A966XCM2-F1
#
_cell.length_a   1.000
_cell.length_b   1.000
_cell.length_c   1.000
_cell.angle_alpha   90.00
_cell.angle_beta   90.00
_cell.angle_gamma   90.00
#
_symmetry.space_group_name_H-M   'P 1'
#
loop_
_entity.id
_entity.type
_entity.pdbx_description
1 polymer ?
#
loop_
_entity_poly.entity_id
_entity_poly.type
_entity_poly.pdbx_seq_one_letter_code
_entity_poly.pdbx_strand_id
1 'polypeptide(L)'
;SLAEDIIRRDNDVDQMYNGLFRQFVTFMMEDPRNITGCMHLHFMAKNIERMGDHVTSIAEQVIFIVTGEMPSEPRDKADVTSSFKP
;
A
#
# COMPACT_ATOMS: atom_id res chain seq x y z
N SER A 1 -15.81 -5.03 13.19
CA SER A 1 -15.27 -4.18 14.28
C SER A 1 -14.48 -3.00 13.68
N LEU A 2 -14.11 -1.96 14.45
CA LEU A 2 -13.26 -0.87 13.92
C LEU A 2 -11.92 -1.40 13.37
N ALA A 3 -11.37 -2.45 13.99
CA ALA A 3 -10.12 -3.08 13.54
C ALA A 3 -10.28 -3.75 12.16
N GLU A 4 -11.37 -4.48 11.93
CA GLU A 4 -11.68 -5.03 10.58
C GLU A 4 -11.87 -3.94 9.53
N ASP A 5 -12.50 -2.81 9.90
CA ASP A 5 -12.68 -1.68 8.98
C ASP A 5 -11.34 -1.07 8.56
N ILE A 6 -10.40 -0.95 9.50
CA ILE A 6 -9.04 -0.47 9.25
C ILE A 6 -8.32 -1.41 8.28
N ILE A 7 -8.34 -2.73 8.53
CA ILE A 7 -7.70 -3.73 7.68
C ILE A 7 -8.26 -3.66 6.24
N ARG A 8 -9.58 -3.50 6.08
CA ARG A 8 -10.19 -3.39 4.74
C ARG A 8 -9.80 -2.11 4.00
N ARG A 9 -9.68 -0.98 4.71
CA ARG A 9 -9.32 0.32 4.12
C ARG A 9 -7.87 0.38 3.66
N ASP A 10 -6.98 -0.40 4.25
CA ASP A 10 -5.58 -0.49 3.84
C ASP A 10 -5.45 -0.96 2.38
N ASN A 11 -6.35 -1.84 1.93
CA ASN A 11 -6.40 -2.27 0.53
C ASN A 11 -6.62 -1.10 -0.44
N ASP A 12 -7.40 -0.08 -0.05
CA ASP A 12 -7.63 1.11 -0.88
C ASP A 12 -6.33 1.91 -1.01
N VAL A 13 -5.53 2.01 0.07
CA VAL A 13 -4.23 2.69 0.08
C VAL A 13 -3.24 1.97 -0.85
N ASP A 14 -3.18 0.65 -0.80
CA ASP A 14 -2.35 -0.18 -1.68
C ASP A 14 -2.71 0.02 -3.16
N GLN A 15 -4.02 0.01 -3.47
CA GLN A 15 -4.50 0.25 -4.83
C GLN A 15 -4.16 1.67 -5.33
N MET A 16 -4.31 2.67 -4.47
CA MET A 16 -3.94 4.05 -4.79
C MET A 16 -2.45 4.19 -5.07
N TYR A 17 -1.59 3.58 -4.26
CA TYR A 17 -0.14 3.55 -4.50
C TYR A 17 0.20 2.91 -5.85
N ASN A 18 -0.39 1.75 -6.17
CA ASN A 18 -0.20 1.08 -7.46
C ASN A 18 -0.68 1.92 -8.66
N GLY A 19 -1.75 2.70 -8.49
CA GLY A 19 -2.21 3.68 -9.47
C GLY A 19 -1.22 4.83 -9.67
N LEU A 20 -0.74 5.41 -8.57
CA LEU A 20 0.23 6.51 -8.57
C LEU A 20 1.57 6.09 -9.17
N PHE A 21 2.06 4.89 -8.85
CA PHE A 21 3.31 4.37 -9.41
C PHE A 21 3.29 4.34 -10.95
N ARG A 22 2.20 3.83 -11.53
CA ARG A 22 2.02 3.81 -12.99
C ARG A 22 1.99 5.22 -13.58
N GLN A 23 1.31 6.16 -12.94
CA GLN A 23 1.28 7.57 -13.36
C GLN A 23 2.66 8.21 -13.31
N PHE A 24 3.44 7.96 -12.24
CA PHE A 24 4.80 8.48 -12.14
C PHE A 24 5.68 7.97 -13.27
N VAL A 25 5.60 6.68 -13.62
CA VAL A 25 6.33 6.12 -14.76
C VAL A 25 5.93 6.83 -16.06
N THR A 26 4.64 7.04 -16.30
CA THR A 26 4.16 7.78 -17.47
C THR A 26 4.72 9.20 -17.53
N PHE A 27 4.68 9.97 -16.43
CA PHE A 27 5.20 11.33 -16.40
C PHE A 27 6.73 11.41 -16.58
N MET A 28 7.46 10.41 -16.10
CA MET A 28 8.91 10.29 -16.30
C MET A 28 9.27 9.93 -17.75
N MET A 29 8.44 9.10 -18.40
CA MET A 29 8.61 8.74 -19.82
C MET A 29 8.24 9.89 -20.76
N GLU A 30 7.26 10.72 -20.39
CA GLU A 30 6.85 11.89 -21.17
C GLU A 30 7.91 13.00 -21.17
N ASP A 31 8.54 13.27 -20.01
CA ASP A 31 9.65 14.21 -19.90
C ASP A 31 10.65 13.77 -18.80
N PRO A 32 11.89 13.42 -19.16
CA PRO A 32 12.92 13.01 -18.20
C PRO A 32 13.24 14.05 -17.11
N ARG A 33 12.91 15.34 -17.31
CA ARG A 33 13.08 16.37 -16.28
C ARG A 33 12.17 16.14 -15.06
N ASN A 34 11.10 15.36 -15.22
CA ASN A 34 10.19 15.02 -14.13
C ASN A 34 10.73 13.92 -13.21
N ILE A 35 11.80 13.20 -13.59
CA ILE A 35 12.31 12.04 -12.84
C ILE A 35 12.54 12.36 -11.36
N THR A 36 13.27 13.43 -11.05
CA THR A 36 13.58 13.78 -9.66
C THR A 36 12.31 14.06 -8.84
N GLY A 37 11.36 14.82 -9.41
CA GLY A 37 10.11 15.14 -8.75
C GLY A 37 9.23 13.90 -8.52
N CYS A 38 9.06 13.08 -9.56
CA CYS A 38 8.33 11.83 -9.47
C CYS A 38 8.95 10.86 -8.46
N MET A 39 10.28 10.80 -8.35
CA MET A 39 10.96 9.97 -7.35
C MET A 39 10.68 10.42 -5.92
N HIS A 40 10.68 11.73 -5.63
CA HIS A 40 10.30 12.22 -4.30
C HIS A 40 8.85 11.86 -3.95
N LEU A 41 7.92 12.06 -4.88
CA LEU A 41 6.51 11.69 -4.69
C LEU A 41 6.33 10.18 -4.53
N HIS A 42 7.09 9.37 -5.27
CA HIS A 42 7.11 7.92 -5.11
C HIS A 42 7.54 7.50 -3.71
N PHE A 43 8.63 8.06 -3.18
CA PHE A 43 9.06 7.78 -1.81
C PHE A 43 8.01 8.21 -0.79
N MET A 44 7.39 9.38 -0.95
CA MET A 44 6.33 9.83 -0.06
C MET A 44 5.13 8.85 -0.08
N ALA A 45 4.66 8.46 -1.26
CA ALA A 45 3.55 7.54 -1.41
C ALA A 45 3.86 6.16 -0.80
N LYS A 46 5.08 5.63 -1.00
CA LYS A 46 5.50 4.36 -0.41
C LYS A 46 5.61 4.41 1.11
N ASN A 47 6.04 5.55 1.68
CA ASN A 47 6.06 5.72 3.13
C ASN A 47 4.63 5.71 3.72
N ILE A 48 3.66 6.30 3.03
CA ILE A 48 2.25 6.27 3.46
C ILE A 48 1.71 4.85 3.44
N GLU A 49 1.97 4.07 2.38
CA GLU A 49 1.57 2.66 2.32
C GLU A 49 2.17 1.84 3.47
N ARG A 50 3.46 2.02 3.78
CA ARG A 50 4.10 1.36 4.94
C ARG A 50 3.47 1.74 6.28
N MET A 51 3.03 2.98 6.42
CA MET A 51 2.30 3.41 7.62
C MET A 51 0.95 2.69 7.72
N GLY A 52 0.21 2.55 6.61
CA GLY A 52 -1.03 1.77 6.55
C GLY A 52 -0.81 0.32 6.99
N ASP A 53 0.22 -0.31 6.44
CA ASP A 53 0.64 -1.66 6.81
C ASP A 53 0.90 -1.85 8.32
N HIS A 54 1.59 -0.90 8.95
CA HIS A 54 1.82 -0.93 10.39
C HIS A 54 0.52 -0.79 11.19
N VAL A 55 -0.39 0.06 10.74
CA VAL A 55 -1.70 0.24 11.37
C VAL A 55 -2.54 -1.04 11.24
N THR A 56 -2.49 -1.70 10.08
CA THR A 56 -3.11 -3.01 9.85
C THR A 56 -2.58 -4.07 10.80
N SER A 57 -1.24 -4.19 10.96
CA SER A 57 -0.65 -5.12 11.92
C SER A 57 -1.08 -4.87 13.37
N ILE A 58 -1.29 -3.60 13.76
CA ILE A 58 -1.82 -3.27 15.09
C ILE A 58 -3.29 -3.68 15.20
N ALA A 59 -4.10 -3.44 14.17
CA ALA A 59 -5.51 -3.85 14.14
C ALA A 59 -5.68 -5.37 14.24
N GLU A 60 -4.85 -6.14 13.54
CA GLU A 60 -4.82 -7.61 13.63
C GLU A 60 -4.51 -8.07 15.06
N GLN A 61 -3.53 -7.44 15.74
CA GLN A 61 -3.21 -7.74 17.13
C GLN A 61 -4.37 -7.42 18.08
N VAL A 62 -5.08 -6.31 17.86
CA VAL A 62 -6.26 -5.95 18.65
C VAL A 62 -7.37 -6.99 18.50
N ILE A 63 -7.61 -7.48 17.28
CA ILE A 63 -8.58 -8.57 17.04
C ILE A 63 -8.17 -9.80 17.82
N PHE A 64 -6.91 -10.24 17.70
CA PHE A 64 -6.41 -11.41 18.41
C PHE A 64 -6.55 -11.30 19.94
N ILE A 65 -6.24 -10.13 20.53
CA ILE A 65 -6.38 -9.92 21.98
C ILE A 65 -7.84 -10.05 22.44
N VAL A 66 -8.80 -9.63 21.62
CA VAL A 66 -10.22 -9.62 21.97
C VAL A 66 -10.89 -10.97 21.71
N THR A 67 -10.57 -11.64 20.60
CA THR A 67 -11.24 -12.86 20.15
C THR A 67 -10.49 -14.13 20.52
N GLY A 68 -9.16 -14.05 20.73
CA GLY A 68 -8.27 -15.19 20.87
C GLY A 68 -7.87 -15.84 19.54
N GLU A 69 -8.31 -15.30 18.40
CA GLU A 69 -8.10 -15.87 17.07
C GLU A 69 -7.44 -14.86 16.13
N MET A 70 -6.53 -15.34 15.28
CA MET A 70 -5.93 -14.51 14.22
C MET A 70 -6.94 -14.28 13.09
N PRO A 71 -7.00 -13.07 12.49
CA PRO A 71 -7.83 -12.81 11.32
C PRO A 71 -7.50 -13.79 10.19
N SER A 72 -8.51 -14.45 9.62
CA SER A 72 -8.36 -15.63 8.77
C SER A 72 -8.10 -15.36 7.28
N GLU A 73 -8.06 -14.11 6.84
CA GLU A 73 -7.89 -13.78 5.42
C GLU A 73 -6.42 -13.46 5.10
N PRO A 74 -5.72 -14.30 4.30
CA PRO A 74 -4.46 -13.88 3.72
C PRO A 74 -4.73 -12.66 2.83
N ARG A 75 -4.15 -11.52 3.19
CA ARG A 75 -4.22 -10.32 2.37
C ARG A 75 -3.49 -10.61 1.06
N ASP A 76 -4.20 -10.54 -0.06
CA ASP A 76 -3.61 -10.48 -1.39
C ASP A 76 -2.91 -9.13 -1.54
N LYS A 77 -1.74 -8.96 -0.91
CA LYS A 77 -0.88 -7.81 -1.15
C LYS A 77 -0.44 -7.85 -2.60
N ALA A 78 -1.16 -7.10 -3.43
CA ALA A 78 -0.85 -6.89 -4.82
C ALA A 78 0.36 -5.94 -4.95
N ASP A 79 1.51 -6.29 -4.35
CA ASP A 79 2.78 -5.67 -4.73
C ASP A 79 3.19 -6.19 -6.11
N VAL A 80 2.48 -5.70 -7.12
CA VAL A 80 2.74 -5.95 -8.54
C VAL A 80 3.77 -4.97 -9.10
N THR A 81 4.31 -4.06 -8.27
CA THR A 81 5.28 -3.06 -8.72
C THR A 81 6.62 -3.67 -9.07
N SER A 82 6.96 -4.81 -8.46
CA SER A 82 8.17 -5.58 -8.72
C SER A 82 8.00 -6.61 -9.86
N SER A 83 6.78 -6.94 -10.28
CA SER A 83 6.51 -7.87 -11.37
C SER A 83 6.48 -7.18 -12.73
N PHE A 84 7.65 -6.91 -13.30
CA PHE A 84 7.75 -6.72 -14.75
C PHE A 84 7.67 -8.12 -15.41
N LYS A 85 6.52 -8.48 -15.99
CA LYS A 85 6.44 -9.62 -16.91
C LYS A 85 6.74 -9.09 -18.33
N PRO A 86 7.81 -9.58 -18.98
CA PRO A 86 8.15 -9.19 -20.35
C PRO A 86 7.08 -9.64 -21.36
#